data_AF-A0A920SSL8-F1
#
_entry.id   AF-A0A920SSL8-F1
#
_cell.length_a   1.000
_cell.length_b   1.000
_cell.length_c   1.000
_cell.angle_alpha   90.00
_cell.angle_beta   90.00
_cell.angle_gamma   90.00
#
_symmetry.space_group_name_H-M   'P 1'
#
loop_
_entity.id
_entity.type
_entity.pdbx_description
1 polymer ?
#
loop_
_entity_poly.entity_id
_entity_poly.type
_entity_poly.pdbx_seq_one_letter_code
_entity_poly.pdbx_strand_id
1 'polypeptide(L)' 'MSGSALSFEFALNALRLKEGFTVALFEQRTGLSWDGLSSTIAEAQERGLLKVSTHRVCATPLGYRFLDDLVELFLPASD' A
#
# COMPACT_ATOMS: atom_id res chain seq x y z
N MET A 1 12.51 -15.14 -0.85
CA MET A 1 11.70 -14.02 -0.32
C MET A 1 10.43 -13.97 -1.15
N SER A 2 9.27 -14.14 -0.52
CA SER A 2 7.97 -14.14 -1.21
C SER A 2 7.60 -12.70 -1.58
N GLY A 3 7.06 -12.47 -2.78
CA GLY A 3 6.71 -11.11 -3.25
C GLY A 3 5.80 -10.33 -2.29
N SER A 4 4.90 -11.03 -1.61
CA SER A 4 4.00 -10.45 -0.60
C SER A 4 4.69 -9.84 0.63
N ALA A 5 5.88 -10.32 1.02
CA ALA A 5 6.65 -9.69 2.10
C ALA A 5 7.24 -8.34 1.66
N LEU A 6 7.62 -8.22 0.38
CA LEU A 6 8.18 -6.98 -0.18
C LEU A 6 7.13 -5.89 -0.34
N SER A 7 5.88 -6.25 -0.72
CA SER A 7 4.78 -5.28 -0.76
C SER A 7 4.46 -4.72 0.63
N PHE A 8 4.45 -5.57 1.65
CA PHE A 8 4.24 -5.17 3.04
C PHE A 8 5.36 -4.25 3.56
N GLU A 9 6.64 -4.66 3.43
CA GLU A 9 7.77 -3.84 3.90
C GLU A 9 7.83 -2.49 3.19
N PHE A 10 7.50 -2.46 1.90
CA PHE A 10 7.42 -1.22 1.16
C PHE A 10 6.26 -0.35 1.67
N ALA A 11 5.04 -0.90 1.78
CA ALA A 11 3.87 -0.16 2.25
C ALA A 11 4.07 0.39 3.66
N LEU A 12 4.65 -0.40 4.56
CA LEU A 12 5.00 -0.01 5.93
C LEU A 12 5.86 1.25 5.96
N ASN A 13 6.87 1.33 5.09
CA ASN A 13 7.77 2.48 5.02
C ASN A 13 7.16 3.65 4.25
N ALA A 14 6.51 3.38 3.12
CA ALA A 14 6.04 4.40 2.20
C ALA A 14 4.78 5.12 2.69
N LEU A 15 3.84 4.40 3.33
CA LEU A 15 2.58 4.98 3.84
C LEU A 15 2.75 5.76 5.15
N ARG A 16 3.89 5.61 5.84
CA ARG A 16 4.28 6.48 6.97
C ARG A 16 4.60 7.90 6.54
N LEU A 17 5.01 8.09 5.28
CA LEU A 17 5.33 9.40 4.73
C LEU A 17 4.05 10.10 4.27
N LYS A 18 3.81 11.33 4.73
CA LYS A 18 2.64 12.16 4.35
C LYS A 18 2.40 12.24 2.86
N GLU A 19 3.47 12.26 2.09
CA GLU A 19 3.42 12.34 0.63
C GLU A 19 3.08 11.00 -0.03
N GLY A 20 3.20 9.88 0.68
CA GLY A 20 3.03 8.54 0.14
C GLY A 20 4.05 8.21 -0.94
N PHE A 21 3.66 7.43 -1.94
CA PHE A 21 4.54 6.95 -3.00
C PHE A 21 3.88 6.99 -4.38
N THR A 22 4.69 6.91 -5.43
CA THR A 22 4.21 6.75 -6.80
C THR A 22 4.18 5.28 -7.20
N VAL A 23 3.26 4.90 -8.07
CA VAL A 23 3.17 3.53 -8.62
C VAL A 23 4.51 3.05 -9.18
N ALA A 24 5.19 3.87 -9.99
CA ALA A 24 6.50 3.55 -10.54
C ALA A 24 7.58 3.26 -9.48
N LEU A 25 7.55 3.98 -8.35
CA LEU A 25 8.49 3.76 -7.25
C LEU A 25 8.23 2.43 -6.54
N PHE A 26 6.96 2.05 -6.40
CA PHE A 26 6.58 0.75 -5.86
C PHE A 26 7.15 -0.37 -6.75
N GLU A 27 6.84 -0.35 -8.04
CA GLU A 27 7.27 -1.40 -8.98
C GLU A 27 8.80 -1.46 -9.07
N GLN A 28 9.49 -0.31 -9.08
CA GLN A 28 10.95 -0.25 -9.09
C GLN A 28 11.58 -0.87 -7.84
N ARG A 29 10.96 -0.70 -6.66
CA ARG A 29 11.54 -1.13 -5.37
C ARG A 29 11.18 -2.56 -4.99
N THR A 30 9.99 -3.02 -5.37
CA THR A 30 9.52 -4.37 -5.03
C THR A 30 9.71 -5.36 -6.18
N GLY A 31 9.81 -4.89 -7.42
CA GLY A 31 9.79 -5.72 -8.62
C GLY A 31 8.41 -6.34 -8.92
N LEU A 32 7.36 -5.92 -8.20
CA LEU A 32 6.00 -6.41 -8.34
C LEU A 32 5.17 -5.46 -9.18
N SER A 33 4.22 -6.02 -9.95
CA SER A 33 3.25 -5.21 -10.69
C SER A 33 2.24 -4.57 -9.76
N TRP A 34 1.93 -3.29 -10.01
CA TRP A 34 0.88 -2.57 -9.32
C TRP A 34 -0.50 -3.22 -9.44
N ASP A 35 -0.81 -3.82 -10.60
CA ASP A 35 -2.08 -4.51 -10.82
C ASP A 35 -2.31 -5.67 -9.84
N GLY A 36 -1.24 -6.28 -9.33
CA GLY A 36 -1.30 -7.33 -8.31
C GLY A 36 -1.83 -6.85 -6.95
N LEU A 37 -1.84 -5.52 -6.71
CA LEU A 37 -2.40 -4.92 -5.50
C LEU A 37 -3.82 -4.38 -5.68
N SER A 38 -4.41 -4.51 -6.87
CA SER A 38 -5.72 -3.94 -7.19
C SER A 38 -6.80 -4.21 -6.12
N SER A 39 -6.90 -5.45 -5.63
CA SER A 39 -7.83 -5.81 -4.55
C SER A 39 -7.52 -5.12 -3.22
N THR A 40 -6.26 -5.17 -2.77
CA THR A 40 -5.79 -4.49 -1.55
C THR A 40 -6.05 -2.99 -1.59
N ILE A 41 -5.79 -2.37 -2.75
CA ILE A 41 -5.98 -0.93 -2.97
C ILE A 41 -7.46 -0.57 -2.96
N ALA A 42 -8.30 -1.35 -3.65
CA ALA A 42 -9.74 -1.15 -3.66
C ALA A 42 -10.33 -1.22 -2.24
N GLU A 43 -9.94 -2.25 -1.46
CA GLU A 43 -10.38 -2.39 -0.07
C GLU A 43 -9.92 -1.20 0.80
N ALA A 44 -8.64 -0.82 0.71
CA ALA A 44 -8.11 0.30 1.48
C ALA A 44 -8.80 1.64 1.11
N GLN A 45 -9.20 1.82 -0.14
CA GLN A 45 -9.97 2.99 -0.59
C GLN A 45 -11.42 2.95 -0.11
N GLU A 46 -12.08 1.79 -0.17
CA GLU A 46 -13.45 1.59 0.33
C GLU A 46 -13.54 1.87 1.83
N ARG A 47 -12.54 1.43 2.59
CA ARG A 47 -12.40 1.73 4.03
C ARG A 47 -12.01 3.20 4.31
N GLY A 48 -11.78 4.01 3.27
CA GLY A 48 -11.36 5.40 3.38
C GLY A 48 -9.96 5.61 3.96
N LEU A 49 -9.14 4.55 4.03
CA LEU A 49 -7.79 4.58 4.60
C LEU A 49 -6.75 5.08 3.59
N LEU A 50 -6.98 4.82 2.31
CA LEU A 50 -6.04 5.14 1.24
C LEU A 50 -6.68 6.08 0.22
N LYS A 51 -5.87 6.99 -0.33
CA LYS A 51 -6.22 7.80 -1.49
C LYS A 51 -5.26 7.48 -2.62
N VAL A 52 -5.82 7.10 -3.76
CA VAL A 52 -5.09 6.94 -5.02
C VAL A 52 -5.45 8.11 -5.93
N SER A 53 -4.44 8.77 -6.45
CA SER A 53 -4.51 9.78 -7.51
C SER A 53 -3.71 9.29 -8.71
N THR A 54 -3.82 9.97 -9.86
CA THR A 54 -3.28 9.52 -11.16
C THR A 54 -1.83 9.01 -11.13
N HIS A 55 -0.99 9.49 -10.21
CA HIS A 55 0.40 9.06 -10.08
C HIS A 55 0.84 8.74 -8.65
N ARG A 56 -0.03 8.85 -7.65
CA ARG A 56 0.38 8.85 -6.24
C ARG A 56 -0.63 8.17 -5.34
N VAL A 57 -0.10 7.47 -4.35
CA VAL A 57 -0.82 6.64 -3.40
C VAL A 57 -0.39 7.10 -2.01
N CYS A 58 -1.33 7.54 -1.19
CA CYS A 58 -1.04 8.00 0.16
C CYS A 58 -2.13 7.62 1.15
N ALA A 59 -1.76 7.49 2.43
CA ALA A 59 -2.73 7.33 3.50
C ALA A 59 -3.55 8.61 3.68
N THR A 60 -4.84 8.47 3.93
CA THR A 60 -5.72 9.58 4.33
C THR A 60 -5.48 9.93 5.80
N PRO A 61 -6.04 11.03 6.33
CA PRO A 61 -6.02 11.27 7.78
C PRO A 61 -6.59 10.11 8.60
N LEU A 62 -7.58 9.39 8.06
CA LEU A 62 -8.11 8.17 8.68
C LEU A 62 -7.10 7.03 8.58
N GLY A 63 -6.49 6.84 7.41
CA GLY A 63 -5.41 5.88 7.20
C GLY A 63 -4.24 6.05 8.17
N TYR A 64 -3.85 7.28 8.48
CA TYR A 64 -2.80 7.53 9.49
C TYR A 64 -3.21 7.12 10.91
N ARG A 65 -4.49 7.23 11.25
CA ARG A 65 -5.00 6.80 12.56
C ARG A 65 -5.06 5.28 12.68
N PHE A 66 -5.25 4.59 11.56
CA PHE A 66 -5.33 3.14 11.44
C PHE A 66 -4.20 2.62 10.54
N LEU A 67 -2.98 3.11 10.77
CA LEU A 67 -1.86 2.84 9.87
C LEU A 67 -1.46 1.37 9.91
N ASP A 68 -1.52 0.75 11.09
CA ASP A 68 -1.23 -0.67 11.24
C ASP A 68 -2.27 -1.51 10.46
N ASP A 69 -3.57 -1.25 10.62
CA ASP A 69 -4.62 -1.90 9.84
C ASP A 69 -4.46 -1.72 8.32
N LEU A 70 -4.06 -0.52 7.89
CA LEU A 70 -3.84 -0.21 6.48
C LEU A 70 -2.65 -1.00 5.91
N VAL A 71 -1.56 -1.11 6.67
CA VAL A 71 -0.36 -1.82 6.21
C VAL A 71 -0.58 -3.33 6.25
N GLU A 72 -1.36 -3.85 7.21
CA GLU A 72 -1.75 -5.27 7.27
C GLU A 72 -2.49 -5.75 6.01
N LEU A 73 -3.21 -4.88 5.30
CA LEU A 73 -3.85 -5.23 4.02
C LEU A 73 -2.86 -5.64 2.92
N PHE A 74 -1.58 -5.31 3.08
CA PHE A 74 -0.50 -5.67 2.16
C PHE A 74 0.23 -6.96 2.56
N LEU A 75 -0.15 -7.56 3.71
CA LEU A 75 0.32 -8.90 4.07
C LEU A 75 -0.30 -9.93 3.12
N PRO A 76 0.42 -11.02 2.81
CA PRO A 76 -0.24 -12.17 2.23
C PRO A 76 -1.30 -12.67 3.21
N ALA A 77 -2.43 -13.16 2.70
CA ALA A 77 -3.26 -14.06 3.49
C ALA A 77 -2.36 -15.22 3.92
N SER A 78 -2.02 -15.27 5.21
CA SER A 78 -1.29 -16.40 5.79
C SER A 78 -2.09 -17.66 5.48
N ASP A 79 -1.45 -18.63 4.82
CA ASP A 79 -1.94 -20.01 4.79
C ASP A 79 -1.85 -20.61 6.20
#